data_AF-A0A959JKI3-F1
#
_entry.id   AF-A0A959JKI3-F1
#
_cell.length_a   1.000
_cell.length_b   1.000
_cell.length_c   1.000
_cell.angle_alpha   90.00
_cell.angle_beta   90.00
_cell.angle_gamma   90.00
#
_symmetry.space_group_name_H-M   'P 1'
#
loop_
_entity.id
_entity.type
_entity.pdbx_description
1 polymer ?
#
loop_
_entity_poly.entity_id
_entity_poly.type
_entity_poly.pdbx_seq_one_letter_code
_entity_poly.pdbx_strand_id
1 'polypeptide(L)'
;MKFVNDAMSDLSRPREEKFWGMYENGQKIAWKTGTSFGHKDAWAIGYNAKYLVAVWVGNESGEGRSHLTGVSKAAPILFKIFHDLNKNQWFSYNVQKPSRWVKVCQESGKLAGTLCKYTSIAFVKSESHRYQTCTYHEDILLNNQQLRINSACGEHDARRDTVFVLPPMMEYYYRSAHREYVGLPPLDPKCGEESVATQIIYPVEGVKIFLPIEKDNEANILIARAYHPIENELLFWYLDDQFLEKTSAVHTHELKIKIPKGMHRLMVIDSKGQKSEVNFEVI
;
A
#
# COMPACT_ATOMS: atom_id res chain seq x y z
N MET A 1 -11.73 -19.86 -12.96
CA MET A 1 -10.62 -18.94 -13.30
C MET A 1 -11.09 -17.56 -13.75
N LYS A 2 -12.40 -17.31 -13.95
CA LYS A 2 -12.97 -16.00 -14.37
C LYS A 2 -12.27 -14.76 -13.78
N PHE A 3 -12.28 -14.60 -12.46
CA PHE A 3 -11.70 -13.42 -11.81
C PHE A 3 -10.22 -13.19 -12.11
N VAL A 4 -9.41 -14.24 -12.21
CA VAL A 4 -7.98 -14.13 -12.53
C VAL A 4 -7.81 -13.70 -13.97
N ASN A 5 -8.55 -14.33 -14.88
CA ASN A 5 -8.49 -14.00 -16.30
C ASN A 5 -8.95 -12.55 -16.54
N ASP A 6 -10.02 -12.11 -15.88
CA ASP A 6 -10.52 -10.75 -15.96
C ASP A 6 -9.45 -9.77 -15.46
N ALA A 7 -8.93 -9.96 -14.24
CA ALA A 7 -7.90 -9.10 -13.64
C ALA A 7 -6.58 -9.05 -14.43
N MET A 8 -6.18 -10.15 -15.06
CA MET A 8 -4.95 -10.21 -15.87
C MET A 8 -5.16 -9.74 -17.32
N SER A 9 -6.41 -9.59 -17.76
CA SER A 9 -6.76 -9.09 -19.10
C SER A 9 -7.17 -7.62 -19.11
N ASP A 10 -7.60 -7.11 -17.96
CA ASP A 10 -7.99 -5.71 -17.75
C ASP A 10 -6.88 -4.96 -17.00
N LEU A 11 -5.86 -4.54 -17.77
CA LEU A 11 -4.66 -3.89 -17.24
C LEU A 11 -4.59 -2.41 -17.61
N SER A 12 -5.74 -1.70 -17.63
CA SER A 12 -5.73 -0.24 -17.63
C SER A 12 -5.15 0.26 -16.29
N ARG A 13 -3.82 0.32 -16.19
CA ARG A 13 -3.12 0.87 -15.04
C ARG A 13 -3.28 2.40 -15.08
N PRO A 14 -3.83 3.03 -14.03
CA PRO A 14 -4.10 4.48 -14.04
C PRO A 14 -2.87 5.40 -14.15
N ARG A 15 -1.64 4.87 -14.08
CA ARG A 15 -0.42 5.70 -14.07
C ARG A 15 0.68 5.30 -15.05
N GLU A 16 0.71 4.07 -15.55
CA GLU A 16 1.77 3.64 -16.47
C GLU A 16 1.20 2.74 -17.57
N GLU A 17 1.46 3.18 -18.80
CA GLU A 17 1.39 2.44 -20.06
C GLU A 17 0.07 2.45 -20.84
N LYS A 18 -0.01 3.45 -21.72
CA LYS A 18 -0.83 3.42 -22.94
C LYS A 18 -0.34 2.30 -23.87
N PHE A 19 -0.70 1.05 -23.60
CA PHE A 19 -0.62 -0.04 -24.59
C PHE A 19 -1.91 -0.19 -25.42
N TRP A 20 -2.64 0.91 -25.62
CA TRP A 20 -3.78 0.94 -26.53
C TRP A 20 -3.41 0.52 -27.96
N GLY A 21 -2.14 0.66 -28.35
CA GLY A 21 -1.62 0.24 -29.66
C GLY A 21 -1.33 -1.26 -29.84
N MET A 22 -1.49 -2.11 -28.81
CA MET A 22 -1.23 -3.57 -28.95
C MET A 22 -2.51 -4.41 -29.11
N TYR A 23 -3.68 -3.77 -29.14
CA TYR A 23 -4.95 -4.40 -29.50
C TYR A 23 -5.20 -4.43 -31.02
N GLU A 24 -4.18 -4.22 -31.87
CA GLU A 24 -4.35 -4.12 -33.33
C GLU A 24 -5.03 -5.34 -33.98
N ASN A 25 -5.05 -6.50 -33.31
CA ASN A 25 -5.77 -7.68 -33.79
C ASN A 25 -7.01 -8.08 -32.95
N GLY A 26 -7.37 -7.32 -31.92
CA GLY A 26 -8.58 -7.51 -31.11
C GLY A 26 -8.63 -8.78 -30.25
N GLN A 27 -7.54 -9.53 -30.13
CA GLN A 27 -7.51 -10.75 -29.32
C GLN A 27 -7.24 -10.43 -27.85
N LYS A 28 -8.15 -10.88 -26.98
CA LYS A 28 -8.02 -10.73 -25.52
C LYS A 28 -6.95 -11.70 -25.00
N ILE A 29 -6.04 -11.22 -24.16
CA ILE A 29 -4.92 -11.97 -23.56
C ILE A 29 -4.88 -11.64 -22.07
N ALA A 30 -4.74 -12.65 -21.20
CA ALA A 30 -4.44 -12.45 -19.79
C ALA A 30 -2.93 -12.54 -19.61
N TRP A 31 -2.27 -11.51 -19.08
CA TRP A 31 -0.81 -11.46 -19.04
C TRP A 31 -0.26 -10.72 -17.83
N LYS A 32 1.03 -10.92 -17.55
CA LYS A 32 1.75 -10.21 -16.49
C LYS A 32 3.25 -10.16 -16.78
N THR A 33 3.87 -9.05 -16.40
CA THR A 33 5.33 -8.84 -16.45
C THR A 33 6.01 -9.15 -15.13
N GLY A 34 7.30 -9.49 -15.18
CA GLY A 34 8.21 -9.59 -14.05
C GLY A 34 9.57 -8.98 -14.38
N THR A 35 10.22 -8.37 -13.39
CA THR A 35 11.58 -7.81 -13.51
C THR A 35 12.35 -8.17 -12.24
N SER A 36 13.54 -8.76 -12.37
CA SER A 36 14.34 -9.12 -11.20
C SER A 36 15.12 -7.93 -10.62
N PHE A 37 15.53 -8.06 -9.35
CA PHE A 37 16.40 -7.06 -8.71
C PHE A 37 17.73 -6.94 -9.47
N GLY A 38 18.17 -5.70 -9.68
CA GLY A 38 19.38 -5.41 -10.46
C GLY A 38 19.21 -5.59 -11.99
N HIS A 39 17.97 -5.71 -12.49
CA HIS A 39 17.66 -5.80 -13.92
C HIS A 39 18.40 -6.93 -14.65
N LYS A 40 18.39 -8.14 -14.07
CA LYS A 40 19.04 -9.33 -14.64
C LYS A 40 18.10 -10.14 -15.54
N ASP A 41 16.81 -10.10 -15.24
CA ASP A 41 15.76 -10.86 -15.90
C ASP A 41 14.56 -9.97 -16.21
N ALA A 42 14.09 -10.07 -17.44
CA ALA A 42 12.81 -9.54 -17.90
C ALA A 42 11.90 -10.71 -18.30
N TRP A 43 10.75 -10.81 -17.63
CA TRP A 43 9.73 -11.83 -17.89
C TRP A 43 8.43 -11.20 -18.39
N ALA A 44 7.77 -11.90 -19.31
CA ALA A 44 6.38 -11.67 -19.65
C ALA A 44 5.69 -13.02 -19.90
N ILE A 45 4.61 -13.28 -19.17
CA ILE A 45 3.82 -14.51 -19.32
C ILE A 45 2.40 -14.12 -19.66
N GLY A 46 1.85 -14.72 -20.70
CA GLY A 46 0.49 -14.47 -21.17
C GLY A 46 -0.21 -15.74 -21.61
N TYR A 47 -1.52 -15.76 -21.49
CA TYR A 47 -2.34 -16.89 -21.89
C TYR A 47 -3.73 -16.47 -22.38
N ASN A 48 -4.33 -17.37 -23.15
CA ASN A 48 -5.74 -17.35 -23.56
C ASN A 48 -6.30 -18.78 -23.45
N ALA A 49 -7.48 -19.05 -24.02
CA ALA A 49 -8.12 -20.37 -23.88
C ALA A 49 -7.39 -21.54 -24.58
N LYS A 50 -6.35 -21.28 -25.38
CA LYS A 50 -5.64 -22.29 -26.20
C LYS A 50 -4.13 -22.26 -26.02
N TYR A 51 -3.56 -21.09 -25.82
CA TYR A 51 -2.12 -20.87 -25.82
C TYR A 51 -1.67 -20.28 -24.47
N LEU A 52 -0.53 -20.76 -24.00
CA LEU A 52 0.28 -20.16 -22.94
C LEU A 52 1.63 -19.82 -23.57
N VAL A 53 2.07 -18.57 -23.42
CA VAL A 53 3.35 -18.10 -23.91
C VAL A 53 4.10 -17.48 -22.74
N ALA A 54 5.35 -17.90 -22.54
CA ALA A 54 6.26 -17.34 -21.56
C ALA A 54 7.52 -16.86 -22.28
N VAL A 55 7.87 -15.60 -22.07
CA VAL A 55 9.06 -14.98 -22.62
C VAL A 55 9.97 -14.57 -21.48
N TRP A 56 11.23 -14.96 -21.59
CA TRP A 56 12.32 -14.46 -20.78
C TRP A 56 13.35 -13.77 -21.67
N VAL A 57 13.90 -12.68 -21.17
CA VAL A 57 15.04 -11.98 -21.75
C VAL A 57 16.03 -11.67 -20.64
N GLY A 58 17.27 -12.10 -20.82
CA GLY A 58 18.37 -11.85 -19.89
C GLY A 58 19.70 -12.24 -20.51
N ASN A 59 20.79 -11.89 -19.83
CA ASN A 59 22.12 -12.35 -20.21
C ASN A 59 22.37 -13.73 -19.61
N GLU A 60 22.96 -14.65 -20.38
CA GLU A 60 23.35 -15.98 -19.89
C GLU A 60 24.29 -15.90 -18.67
N SER A 61 25.08 -14.84 -18.59
CA SER A 61 25.98 -14.55 -17.46
C SER A 61 25.26 -14.13 -16.17
N GLY A 62 23.98 -13.78 -16.23
CA GLY A 62 23.24 -13.16 -15.12
C GLY A 62 23.65 -11.72 -14.81
N GLU A 63 24.44 -11.09 -15.69
CA GLU A 63 24.80 -9.66 -15.56
C GLU A 63 23.56 -8.79 -15.77
N GLY A 64 23.34 -7.84 -14.85
CA GLY A 64 22.26 -6.87 -14.94
C GLY A 64 22.51 -5.83 -16.03
N ARG A 65 21.46 -5.40 -16.72
CA ARG A 65 21.52 -4.29 -17.70
C ARG A 65 20.47 -3.26 -17.36
N SER A 66 20.84 -1.98 -17.33
CA SER A 66 19.87 -0.90 -17.21
C SER A 66 18.77 -1.04 -18.28
N HIS A 67 17.54 -0.75 -17.91
CA HIS A 67 16.35 -0.87 -18.77
C HIS A 67 15.96 -2.29 -19.24
N LEU A 68 16.59 -3.35 -18.71
CA LEU A 68 16.10 -4.72 -18.89
C LEU A 68 14.88 -4.94 -17.98
N THR A 69 13.69 -4.58 -18.46
CA THR A 69 12.43 -4.75 -17.72
C THR A 69 11.46 -5.63 -18.49
N GLY A 70 10.58 -6.33 -17.77
CA GLY A 70 9.57 -7.19 -18.36
C GLY A 70 8.69 -6.46 -19.38
N VAL A 71 8.38 -5.18 -19.13
CA VAL A 71 7.56 -4.39 -20.05
C VAL A 71 8.32 -3.93 -21.29
N SER A 72 9.56 -3.47 -21.16
CA SER A 72 10.30 -2.92 -22.31
C SER A 72 10.89 -3.99 -23.24
N LYS A 73 11.13 -5.21 -22.73
CA LYS A 73 11.83 -6.28 -23.46
C LYS A 73 10.98 -7.52 -23.71
N ALA A 74 10.44 -8.13 -22.66
CA ALA A 74 9.74 -9.42 -22.79
C ALA A 74 8.31 -9.26 -23.33
N ALA A 75 7.56 -8.23 -22.90
CA ALA A 75 6.18 -8.03 -23.31
C ALA A 75 6.01 -7.79 -24.82
N PRO A 76 6.84 -6.99 -25.53
CA PRO A 76 6.72 -6.82 -26.98
C PRO A 76 6.88 -8.13 -27.75
N ILE A 77 7.79 -9.00 -27.33
CA ILE A 77 7.98 -10.33 -27.93
C ILE A 77 6.75 -11.20 -27.67
N LEU A 78 6.23 -11.20 -26.44
CA LEU A 78 5.00 -11.92 -26.07
C LEU A 78 3.83 -11.53 -26.99
N PHE A 79 3.60 -10.23 -27.17
CA PHE A 79 2.51 -9.74 -28.01
C PHE A 79 2.73 -10.01 -29.50
N LYS A 80 3.96 -9.98 -29.99
CA LYS A 80 4.29 -10.39 -31.35
C LYS A 80 3.96 -11.87 -31.59
N ILE A 81 4.32 -12.74 -30.65
CA ILE A 81 3.95 -14.17 -30.74
C ILE A 81 2.43 -14.34 -30.76
N PHE A 82 1.69 -13.66 -29.88
CA PHE A 82 0.23 -13.73 -29.89
C PHE A 82 -0.40 -13.14 -31.16
N HIS A 83 0.22 -12.15 -31.78
CA HIS A 83 -0.22 -11.60 -33.06
C HIS A 83 -0.14 -12.65 -34.19
N ASP A 84 0.91 -13.48 -34.17
CA ASP A 84 1.14 -14.53 -35.17
C ASP A 84 0.35 -15.82 -34.87
N LEU A 85 -0.09 -16.01 -33.62
CA LEU A 85 -0.92 -17.15 -33.23
C LEU A 85 -2.37 -16.99 -33.72
N ASN A 86 -3.00 -18.12 -34.05
CA ASN A 86 -4.40 -18.13 -34.47
C ASN A 86 -5.32 -17.53 -33.41
N LYS A 87 -6.24 -16.66 -33.85
CA LYS A 87 -7.31 -16.13 -33.00
C LYS A 87 -8.12 -17.28 -32.40
N ASN A 88 -8.46 -17.14 -31.13
CA ASN A 88 -9.31 -18.08 -30.44
C ASN A 88 -10.40 -17.36 -29.64
N GLN A 89 -11.41 -18.14 -29.27
CA GLN A 89 -12.44 -17.66 -28.36
C GLN A 89 -11.83 -17.44 -26.98
N TRP A 90 -12.27 -16.36 -26.32
CA TRP A 90 -11.97 -16.18 -24.91
C TRP A 90 -12.58 -17.32 -24.09
N PHE A 91 -12.08 -17.51 -22.87
CA PHE A 91 -12.58 -18.53 -21.96
C PHE A 91 -14.10 -18.46 -21.81
N SER A 92 -14.77 -19.60 -21.98
CA SER A 92 -16.17 -19.78 -21.59
C SER A 92 -16.22 -20.14 -20.10
N TYR A 93 -17.09 -19.45 -19.36
CA TYR A 93 -17.28 -19.70 -17.94
C TYR A 93 -18.65 -20.31 -17.72
N ASN A 94 -18.71 -21.61 -17.42
CA ASN A 94 -19.89 -22.19 -16.81
C ASN A 94 -19.87 -21.76 -15.33
N VAL A 95 -20.88 -20.98 -14.90
CA VAL A 95 -21.02 -20.51 -13.51
C VAL A 95 -21.42 -21.72 -12.64
N GLN A 96 -20.48 -22.63 -12.38
CA GLN A 96 -20.73 -23.92 -11.73
C GLN A 96 -20.55 -23.89 -10.20
N LYS A 97 -20.22 -22.75 -9.60
CA LYS A 97 -20.06 -22.62 -8.14
C LYS A 97 -20.99 -21.56 -7.58
N PRO A 98 -21.60 -21.76 -6.39
CA PRO A 98 -22.49 -20.77 -5.80
C PRO A 98 -21.71 -19.47 -5.62
N SER A 99 -22.07 -18.49 -6.44
CA SER A 99 -21.49 -17.17 -6.40
C SER A 99 -22.57 -16.26 -5.87
N ARG A 100 -22.20 -15.32 -5.00
CA ARG A 100 -23.17 -14.42 -4.38
C ARG A 100 -22.76 -12.98 -4.63
N TRP A 101 -23.78 -12.14 -4.73
CA TRP A 101 -23.61 -10.70 -4.66
C TRP A 101 -23.42 -10.30 -3.20
N VAL A 102 -22.37 -9.55 -2.91
CA VAL A 102 -22.09 -9.02 -1.56
C VAL A 102 -21.96 -7.51 -1.63
N LYS A 103 -22.39 -6.84 -0.56
CA LYS A 103 -22.18 -5.41 -0.39
C LYS A 103 -20.78 -5.18 0.17
N VAL A 104 -19.96 -4.41 -0.54
CA VAL A 104 -18.59 -4.08 -0.15
C VAL A 104 -18.47 -2.59 0.14
N CYS A 105 -17.61 -2.24 1.10
CA CYS A 105 -17.22 -0.88 1.36
C CYS A 105 -16.29 -0.41 0.23
N GLN A 106 -16.60 0.74 -0.38
CA GLN A 106 -15.77 1.26 -1.48
C GLN A 106 -14.39 1.74 -1.01
N GLU A 107 -14.29 2.21 0.24
CA GLU A 107 -13.04 2.75 0.81
C GLU A 107 -12.10 1.65 1.30
N SER A 108 -12.61 0.63 1.99
CA SER A 108 -11.77 -0.44 2.57
C SER A 108 -11.66 -1.70 1.71
N GLY A 109 -12.55 -1.90 0.73
CA GLY A 109 -12.69 -3.16 -0.02
C GLY A 109 -13.20 -4.36 0.80
N LYS A 110 -13.50 -4.18 2.10
CA LYS A 110 -14.07 -5.18 3.00
C LYS A 110 -15.59 -5.32 2.80
N LEU A 111 -16.24 -6.30 3.45
CA LEU A 111 -17.72 -6.30 3.48
C LEU A 111 -18.21 -5.00 4.11
N ALA A 112 -19.22 -4.40 3.50
CA ALA A 112 -19.81 -3.19 4.05
C ALA A 112 -20.38 -3.48 5.45
N GLY A 113 -19.89 -2.74 6.44
CA GLY A 113 -20.52 -2.66 7.76
C GLY A 113 -21.71 -1.70 7.73
N THR A 114 -22.38 -1.56 8.87
CA THR A 114 -23.49 -0.62 9.05
C THR A 114 -23.05 0.84 8.92
N LEU A 115 -21.79 1.12 9.21
CA LEU A 115 -21.18 2.45 9.22
C LEU A 115 -20.63 2.88 7.84
N CYS A 116 -20.57 1.98 6.86
CA CYS A 116 -20.03 2.33 5.55
C CYS A 116 -21.02 3.18 4.74
N LYS A 117 -20.70 4.48 4.57
CA LYS A 117 -21.50 5.42 3.75
C LYS A 117 -21.51 5.03 2.27
N TYR A 118 -20.34 4.71 1.72
CA TYR A 118 -20.16 4.37 0.31
C TYR A 118 -19.98 2.87 0.12
N THR A 119 -20.89 2.27 -0.65
CA THR A 119 -20.91 0.82 -0.87
C THR A 119 -21.11 0.48 -2.34
N SER A 120 -20.58 -0.66 -2.77
CA SER A 120 -20.82 -1.22 -4.10
C SER A 120 -21.20 -2.70 -3.97
N ILE A 121 -21.75 -3.27 -5.04
CA ILE A 121 -22.08 -4.70 -5.07
C ILE A 121 -20.98 -5.41 -5.85
N ALA A 122 -20.34 -6.39 -5.21
CA ALA A 122 -19.33 -7.23 -5.82
C ALA A 122 -19.85 -8.67 -5.99
N PHE A 123 -19.51 -9.30 -7.11
CA PHE A 123 -19.80 -10.70 -7.34
C PHE A 123 -18.62 -11.55 -6.84
N VAL A 124 -18.86 -12.41 -5.84
CA VAL A 124 -17.79 -13.19 -5.20
C VAL A 124 -18.12 -14.68 -5.18
N LYS A 125 -17.08 -15.52 -5.10
CA LYS A 125 -17.28 -16.96 -4.86
C LYS A 125 -17.76 -17.21 -3.43
N SER A 126 -18.56 -18.25 -3.22
CA SER A 126 -19.03 -18.68 -1.89
C SER A 126 -17.89 -18.94 -0.90
N GLU A 127 -16.77 -19.49 -1.37
CA GLU A 127 -15.64 -19.95 -0.54
C GLU A 127 -14.68 -18.82 -0.17
N SER A 128 -15.00 -17.57 -0.53
CA SER A 128 -14.25 -16.40 -0.11
C SER A 128 -14.53 -16.08 1.37
N HIS A 129 -14.14 -16.99 2.26
CA HIS A 129 -14.33 -16.94 3.72
C HIS A 129 -13.44 -15.90 4.43
N ARG A 130 -12.87 -14.94 3.70
CA ARG A 130 -11.92 -13.94 4.22
C ARG A 130 -12.47 -12.52 4.29
N TYR A 131 -13.72 -12.29 3.88
CA TYR A 131 -14.26 -10.94 3.92
C TYR A 131 -14.70 -10.60 5.35
N GLN A 132 -13.74 -10.11 6.14
CA GLN A 132 -14.05 -9.42 7.38
C GLN A 132 -14.93 -8.21 7.06
N THR A 133 -15.88 -7.90 7.93
CA THR A 133 -16.64 -6.64 7.86
C THR A 133 -15.69 -5.46 8.01
N CYS A 134 -15.98 -4.34 7.35
CA CYS A 134 -15.24 -3.11 7.55
C CYS A 134 -15.33 -2.68 9.02
N THR A 135 -14.16 -2.46 9.63
CA THR A 135 -14.00 -1.98 11.01
C THR A 135 -13.31 -0.61 11.07
N TYR A 136 -13.11 0.04 9.92
CA TYR A 136 -12.40 1.31 9.81
C TYR A 136 -13.34 2.51 9.78
N HIS A 137 -14.66 2.28 9.73
CA HIS A 137 -15.63 3.36 9.84
C HIS A 137 -16.01 3.52 11.30
N GLU A 138 -15.82 4.72 11.85
CA GLU A 138 -16.12 5.06 13.23
C GLU A 138 -17.24 6.10 13.29
N ASP A 139 -18.17 5.93 14.23
CA ASP A 139 -19.17 6.94 14.55
C ASP A 139 -18.57 8.00 15.46
N ILE A 140 -18.72 9.25 15.06
CA ILE A 140 -18.24 10.42 15.79
C ILE A 140 -19.37 11.42 16.02
N LEU A 141 -19.15 12.32 16.97
CA LEU A 141 -19.96 13.50 17.19
C LEU A 141 -19.16 14.73 16.80
N LEU A 142 -19.78 15.63 16.07
CA LEU A 142 -19.19 16.89 15.60
C LEU A 142 -19.99 18.08 16.13
N ASN A 143 -19.28 19.14 16.50
CA ASN A 143 -19.90 20.43 16.79
C ASN A 143 -20.14 21.24 15.50
N ASN A 144 -20.68 22.45 15.64
CA ASN A 144 -20.94 23.36 14.52
C ASN A 144 -19.67 23.78 13.75
N GLN A 145 -18.49 23.64 14.35
CA GLN A 145 -17.19 23.93 13.74
C GLN A 145 -16.55 22.69 13.08
N GLN A 146 -17.26 21.57 13.01
CA GLN A 146 -16.74 20.28 12.50
C GLN A 146 -15.57 19.71 13.32
N LEU A 147 -15.45 20.08 14.60
CA LEU A 147 -14.52 19.49 15.55
C LEU A 147 -15.18 18.31 16.25
N ARG A 148 -14.40 17.26 16.57
CA ARG A 148 -14.92 16.14 17.34
C ARG A 148 -15.22 16.57 18.76
N ILE A 149 -16.34 16.08 19.29
CA ILE A 149 -16.74 16.29 20.67
C ILE A 149 -17.03 14.95 21.36
N ASN A 150 -16.92 14.96 22.68
CA ASN A 150 -17.17 13.81 23.53
C ASN A 150 -17.96 14.25 24.78
N SER A 151 -18.22 13.33 25.69
CA SER A 151 -18.97 13.63 26.93
C SER A 151 -18.26 14.62 27.88
N ALA A 152 -16.95 14.89 27.69
CA ALA A 152 -16.18 15.75 28.59
C ALA A 152 -16.45 17.25 28.40
N CYS A 153 -16.86 17.69 27.21
CA CYS A 153 -17.06 19.11 26.90
C CYS A 153 -18.50 19.62 27.06
N GLY A 154 -19.47 18.76 27.39
CA GLY A 154 -20.82 19.16 27.78
C GLY A 154 -21.66 19.85 26.68
N GLU A 155 -21.29 19.75 25.41
CA GLU A 155 -22.07 20.32 24.30
C GLU A 155 -23.32 19.46 23.99
N HIS A 156 -24.45 20.14 23.82
CA HIS A 156 -25.75 19.51 23.51
C HIS A 156 -26.08 19.47 22.02
N ASP A 157 -25.59 20.45 21.25
CA ASP A 157 -25.78 20.49 19.79
C ASP A 157 -24.66 19.71 19.09
N ALA A 158 -24.87 18.40 19.02
CA ALA A 158 -23.96 17.45 18.38
C ALA A 158 -24.58 16.88 17.11
N ARG A 159 -23.86 16.94 16.00
CA ARG A 159 -24.20 16.18 14.80
C ARG A 159 -23.45 14.85 14.82
N ARG A 160 -24.18 13.74 14.73
CA ARG A 160 -23.57 12.43 14.49
C ARG A 160 -23.10 12.34 13.04
N ASP A 161 -21.89 11.85 12.85
CA ASP A 161 -21.36 11.49 11.54
C ASP A 161 -20.51 10.22 11.62
N THR A 162 -20.17 9.66 10.47
CA THR A 162 -19.30 8.48 10.38
C THR A 162 -18.09 8.78 9.51
N VAL A 163 -16.89 8.46 10.00
CA VAL A 163 -15.62 8.75 9.32
C VAL A 163 -14.80 7.51 9.08
N PHE A 164 -14.06 7.47 7.98
CA PHE A 164 -13.13 6.40 7.65
C PHE A 164 -11.76 6.71 8.27
N VAL A 165 -11.32 5.85 9.19
CA VAL A 165 -10.11 6.02 10.00
C VAL A 165 -9.23 4.80 9.82
N LEU A 166 -7.99 5.04 9.41
CA LEU A 166 -6.99 4.00 9.21
C LEU A 166 -5.95 4.02 10.33
N PRO A 167 -5.38 2.86 10.70
CA PRO A 167 -4.21 2.82 11.56
C PRO A 167 -3.02 3.60 10.95
N PRO A 168 -2.12 4.19 11.76
CA PRO A 168 -1.03 5.06 11.30
C PRO A 168 -0.22 4.53 10.11
N MET A 169 0.25 3.27 10.18
CA MET A 169 0.99 2.66 9.07
C MET A 169 0.17 2.51 7.79
N MET A 170 -1.13 2.20 7.88
CA MET A 170 -1.99 2.14 6.70
C MET A 170 -2.26 3.54 6.15
N GLU A 171 -2.50 4.49 7.04
CA GLU A 171 -2.76 5.89 6.72
C GLU A 171 -1.60 6.53 5.94
N TYR A 172 -0.35 6.28 6.36
CA TYR A 172 0.86 6.70 5.66
C TYR A 172 0.84 6.35 4.16
N TYR A 173 0.55 5.08 3.83
CA TYR A 173 0.47 4.65 2.43
C TYR A 173 -0.81 5.16 1.75
N TYR A 174 -1.94 5.13 2.46
CA TYR A 174 -3.24 5.50 1.89
C TYR A 174 -3.30 6.96 1.46
N ARG A 175 -2.82 7.89 2.30
CA ARG A 175 -2.79 9.34 2.00
C ARG A 175 -2.00 9.68 0.75
N SER A 176 -0.93 8.95 0.46
CA SER A 176 -0.11 9.18 -0.74
C SER A 176 -0.88 8.95 -2.05
N ALA A 177 -1.90 8.09 -2.01
CA ALA A 177 -2.75 7.76 -3.15
C ALA A 177 -4.12 8.46 -3.13
N HIS A 178 -4.60 8.89 -1.95
CA HIS A 178 -5.93 9.46 -1.72
C HIS A 178 -5.80 10.83 -1.04
N ARG A 179 -5.69 11.89 -1.84
CA ARG A 179 -5.52 13.27 -1.32
C ARG A 179 -6.77 13.80 -0.62
N GLU A 180 -7.93 13.23 -0.95
CA GLU A 180 -9.22 13.51 -0.36
C GLU A 180 -9.41 12.89 1.04
N TYR A 181 -8.52 11.98 1.45
CA TYR A 181 -8.59 11.38 2.77
C TYR A 181 -8.24 12.41 3.84
N VAL A 182 -9.22 12.71 4.69
CA VAL A 182 -9.05 13.65 5.81
C VAL A 182 -8.61 12.92 7.08
N GLY A 183 -9.10 11.69 7.29
CA GLY A 183 -8.90 10.94 8.52
C GLY A 183 -9.85 11.40 9.63
N LEU A 184 -9.43 11.20 10.88
CA LEU A 184 -10.19 11.58 12.06
C LEU A 184 -10.12 13.11 12.25
N PRO A 185 -11.25 13.84 12.29
CA PRO A 185 -11.23 15.28 12.53
C PRO A 185 -10.64 15.60 13.92
N PRO A 186 -10.00 16.77 14.12
CA PRO A 186 -9.40 17.11 15.40
C PRO A 186 -10.43 17.19 16.53
N LEU A 187 -10.02 16.79 17.73
CA LEU A 187 -10.83 16.97 18.95
C LEU A 187 -10.93 18.45 19.29
N ASP A 188 -12.13 18.92 19.67
CA ASP A 188 -12.30 20.27 20.19
C ASP A 188 -11.42 20.42 21.45
N PRO A 189 -10.55 21.45 21.53
CA PRO A 189 -9.65 21.65 22.67
C PRO A 189 -10.35 21.70 24.03
N LYS A 190 -11.63 22.04 24.09
CA LYS A 190 -12.44 22.02 25.33
C LYS A 190 -12.76 20.61 25.81
N CYS A 191 -12.72 19.62 24.93
CA CYS A 191 -13.06 18.22 25.22
C CYS A 191 -11.85 17.41 25.74
N GLY A 192 -10.70 18.05 25.93
CA GLY A 192 -9.46 17.45 26.41
C GLY A 192 -8.40 17.31 25.33
N GLU A 193 -7.40 16.48 25.60
CA GLU A 193 -6.30 16.24 24.67
C GLU A 193 -6.50 14.98 23.84
N GLU A 194 -6.21 15.09 22.54
CA GLU A 194 -6.28 13.96 21.62
C GLU A 194 -5.14 12.96 21.85
N SER A 195 -5.46 11.68 21.96
CA SER A 195 -4.48 10.62 22.19
C SER A 195 -4.46 9.71 20.96
N VAL A 196 -3.50 9.93 20.05
CA VAL A 196 -3.33 9.14 18.82
C VAL A 196 -1.93 8.57 18.73
N ALA A 197 -1.83 7.31 18.28
CA ALA A 197 -0.57 6.59 18.24
C ALA A 197 0.35 7.09 17.14
N THR A 198 1.57 7.46 17.55
CA THR A 198 2.74 7.50 16.65
C THR A 198 3.12 6.07 16.24
N GLN A 199 3.65 5.92 15.03
CA GLN A 199 4.15 4.62 14.56
C GLN A 199 5.42 4.75 13.74
N ILE A 200 6.43 3.92 14.05
CA ILE A 200 7.62 3.76 13.20
C ILE A 200 7.20 3.00 11.93
N ILE A 201 7.47 3.61 10.78
CA ILE A 201 7.21 3.06 9.44
C ILE A 201 8.43 2.28 8.93
N TYR A 202 9.63 2.76 9.24
CA TYR A 202 10.88 2.10 8.88
C TYR A 202 12.00 2.47 9.87
N PRO A 203 12.84 1.52 10.32
CA PRO A 203 12.78 0.08 10.06
C PRO A 203 11.51 -0.58 10.60
N VAL A 204 11.20 -1.78 10.10
CA VAL A 204 10.13 -2.63 10.65
C VAL A 204 10.74 -3.66 11.59
N GLU A 205 9.94 -4.19 12.52
CA GLU A 205 10.40 -5.17 13.50
C GLU A 205 11.12 -6.37 12.85
N GLY A 206 12.32 -6.67 13.35
CA GLY A 206 13.14 -7.81 12.94
C GLY A 206 13.80 -7.69 11.57
N VAL A 207 13.73 -6.53 10.90
CA VAL A 207 14.33 -6.37 9.56
C VAL A 207 15.86 -6.43 9.63
N LYS A 208 16.47 -7.09 8.62
CA LYS A 208 17.91 -7.06 8.39
C LYS A 208 18.24 -6.07 7.27
N ILE A 209 19.08 -5.09 7.57
CA ILE A 209 19.39 -3.98 6.67
C ILE A 209 20.85 -4.06 6.28
N PHE A 210 21.10 -4.17 4.98
CA PHE A 210 22.43 -4.02 4.42
C PHE A 210 22.63 -2.55 4.02
N LEU A 211 23.58 -1.86 4.65
CA LEU A 211 23.96 -0.49 4.32
C LEU A 211 25.26 -0.55 3.51
N PRO A 212 25.22 -0.24 2.19
CA PRO A 212 26.44 -0.28 1.37
C PRO A 212 27.49 0.69 1.89
N ILE A 213 28.77 0.44 1.65
CA ILE A 213 29.84 1.39 1.98
C ILE A 213 30.18 2.16 0.69
N GLU A 214 30.20 3.48 0.74
CA GLU A 214 30.64 4.30 -0.40
C GLU A 214 32.18 4.26 -0.53
N LYS A 215 32.70 4.68 -1.70
CA LYS A 215 34.13 4.57 -2.04
C LYS A 215 35.09 5.25 -1.04
N ASP A 216 34.58 6.17 -0.22
CA ASP A 216 35.35 6.92 0.78
C ASP A 216 35.26 6.33 2.19
N ASN A 217 34.76 5.08 2.34
CA ASN A 217 34.64 4.38 3.62
C ASN A 217 33.64 5.03 4.61
N GLU A 218 32.77 5.92 4.14
CA GLU A 218 31.63 6.39 4.91
C GLU A 218 30.49 5.35 4.87
N ALA A 219 30.03 4.93 6.04
CA ALA A 219 28.88 4.05 6.16
C ALA A 219 27.62 4.76 5.66
N ASN A 220 26.82 4.07 4.84
CA ASN A 220 25.55 4.61 4.37
C ASN A 220 24.62 4.96 5.54
N ILE A 221 23.82 6.00 5.32
CA ILE A 221 22.90 6.54 6.31
C ILE A 221 21.60 5.74 6.28
N LEU A 222 21.12 5.33 7.45
CA LEU A 222 19.77 4.82 7.62
C LEU A 222 18.80 6.00 7.64
N ILE A 223 17.78 6.00 6.77
CA ILE A 223 16.67 6.97 6.83
C ILE A 223 15.54 6.30 7.60
N ALA A 224 15.49 6.54 8.91
CA ALA A 224 14.38 6.11 9.74
C ALA A 224 13.14 6.97 9.46
N ARG A 225 11.96 6.37 9.53
CA ARG A 225 10.68 7.01 9.23
C ARG A 225 9.65 6.70 10.30
N ALA A 226 8.93 7.72 10.74
CA ALA A 226 7.78 7.59 11.62
C ALA A 226 6.62 8.41 11.07
N TYR A 227 5.40 8.01 11.44
CA TYR A 227 4.18 8.68 11.04
C TYR A 227 3.37 9.08 12.28
N HIS A 228 2.86 10.30 12.27
CA HIS A 228 1.97 10.83 13.27
C HIS A 228 0.68 11.40 12.61
N PRO A 229 -0.52 11.05 13.10
CA PRO A 229 -1.77 11.58 12.53
C PRO A 229 -1.96 13.10 12.71
N ILE A 230 -1.41 13.68 13.78
CA ILE A 230 -1.45 15.13 14.02
C ILE A 230 -0.26 15.80 13.32
N GLU A 231 -0.54 16.83 12.53
CA GLU A 231 0.47 17.64 11.86
C GLU A 231 1.33 18.44 12.84
N ASN A 232 2.62 18.57 12.55
CA ASN A 232 3.60 19.35 13.30
C ASN A 232 3.80 18.90 14.77
N GLU A 233 3.30 17.72 15.13
CA GLU A 233 3.58 17.07 16.41
C GLU A 233 5.11 16.92 16.61
N LEU A 234 5.57 16.99 17.86
CA LEU A 234 6.98 16.76 18.16
C LEU A 234 7.23 15.28 18.41
N LEU A 235 8.11 14.68 17.60
CA LEU A 235 8.60 13.32 17.83
C LEU A 235 10.04 13.34 18.31
N PHE A 236 10.30 12.64 19.41
CA PHE A 236 11.60 12.46 20.05
C PHE A 236 12.15 11.09 19.68
N TRP A 237 13.33 11.05 19.08
CA TRP A 237 13.94 9.82 18.55
C TRP A 237 15.05 9.32 19.46
N TYR A 238 15.06 8.02 19.68
CA TYR A 238 16.04 7.33 20.50
C TYR A 238 16.58 6.11 19.76
N LEU A 239 17.89 5.92 19.81
CA LEU A 239 18.56 4.72 19.33
C LEU A 239 19.31 4.08 20.50
N ASP A 240 19.03 2.82 20.78
CA ASP A 240 19.64 2.07 21.89
C ASP A 240 19.56 2.84 23.22
N ASP A 241 18.36 3.37 23.49
CA ASP A 241 18.02 4.20 24.66
C ASP A 241 18.76 5.55 24.74
N GLN A 242 19.53 5.94 23.72
CA GLN A 242 20.17 7.25 23.60
C GLN A 242 19.33 8.21 22.77
N PHE A 243 19.08 9.41 23.29
CA PHE A 243 18.40 10.47 22.55
C PHE A 243 19.24 10.92 21.36
N LEU A 244 18.62 10.99 20.18
CA LEU A 244 19.24 11.48 18.96
C LEU A 244 18.82 12.93 18.67
N GLU A 245 17.56 13.12 18.26
CA GLU A 245 17.03 14.40 17.84
C GLU A 245 15.51 14.44 18.02
N LYS A 246 14.93 15.64 17.92
CA LYS A 246 13.49 15.84 17.78
C LYS A 246 13.15 16.30 16.36
N THR A 247 11.97 15.93 15.88
CA THR A 247 11.48 16.32 14.55
C THR A 247 10.07 16.90 14.66
N SER A 248 9.73 17.84 13.77
CA SER A 248 8.39 18.35 13.56
C SER A 248 8.14 18.39 12.06
N ALA A 249 7.06 17.76 11.59
CA ALA A 249 6.77 17.61 10.18
C ALA A 249 5.26 17.47 9.93
N VAL A 250 4.86 17.63 8.67
CA VAL A 250 3.48 17.35 8.24
C VAL A 250 3.31 15.83 8.11
N HIS A 251 2.84 15.21 9.20
CA HIS A 251 2.60 13.78 9.40
C HIS A 251 3.82 12.84 9.35
N THR A 252 4.64 12.91 8.30
CA THR A 252 5.77 11.98 8.11
C THR A 252 7.06 12.62 8.60
N HIS A 253 7.72 11.94 9.52
CA HIS A 253 8.99 12.34 10.11
C HIS A 253 10.11 11.45 9.56
N GLU A 254 11.22 12.06 9.14
CA GLU A 254 12.41 11.35 8.71
C GLU A 254 13.61 11.73 9.58
N LEU A 255 14.41 10.74 9.97
CA LEU A 255 15.66 10.95 10.67
C LEU A 255 16.79 10.19 9.97
N LYS A 256 17.90 10.90 9.71
CA LYS A 256 19.11 10.34 9.13
C LYS A 256 20.03 9.86 10.26
N ILE A 257 20.29 8.56 10.31
CA ILE A 257 21.04 7.92 11.39
C ILE A 257 22.30 7.26 10.79
N LYS A 258 23.48 7.64 11.29
CA LYS A 258 24.70 6.86 11.09
C LYS A 258 24.71 5.76 12.14
N ILE A 259 24.72 4.50 11.69
CA ILE A 259 24.54 3.35 12.58
C ILE A 259 25.57 2.27 12.25
N PRO A 260 26.26 1.72 13.26
CA PRO A 260 27.21 0.64 13.04
C PRO A 260 26.48 -0.67 12.68
N LYS A 261 27.26 -1.69 12.30
CA LYS A 261 26.77 -3.05 12.15
C LYS A 261 26.38 -3.62 13.53
N GLY A 262 25.24 -4.30 13.62
CA GLY A 262 24.79 -4.92 14.87
C GLY A 262 23.28 -4.92 15.05
N MET A 263 22.86 -5.37 16.23
CA MET A 263 21.46 -5.30 16.67
C MET A 263 21.19 -3.92 17.27
N HIS A 264 20.06 -3.32 16.90
CA HIS A 264 19.67 -1.99 17.33
C HIS A 264 18.18 -1.90 17.67
N ARG A 265 17.86 -0.98 18.57
CA ARG A 265 16.52 -0.64 19.00
C ARG A 265 16.23 0.82 18.69
N LEU A 266 15.24 1.07 17.84
CA LEU A 266 14.76 2.41 17.54
C LEU A 266 13.46 2.66 18.29
N MET A 267 13.39 3.77 19.02
CA MET A 267 12.20 4.19 19.75
C MET A 267 11.85 5.63 19.39
N VAL A 268 10.55 5.89 19.23
CA VAL A 268 9.99 7.21 19.00
C VAL A 268 8.93 7.48 20.04
N ILE A 269 9.00 8.66 20.67
CA ILE A 269 8.03 9.12 21.68
C ILE A 269 7.44 10.44 21.20
N ASP A 270 6.12 10.63 21.31
CA ASP A 270 5.47 11.92 21.03
C ASP A 270 5.42 12.84 22.28
N SER A 271 4.90 14.07 22.14
CA SER A 271 4.83 15.00 23.29
C SER A 271 3.89 14.55 24.41
N LYS A 272 3.03 13.57 24.14
CA LYS A 272 2.04 13.00 25.08
C LYS A 272 2.53 11.69 25.71
N GLY A 273 3.77 11.29 25.41
CA GLY A 273 4.39 10.09 25.97
C GLY A 273 3.97 8.78 25.29
N GLN A 274 3.27 8.82 24.16
CA GLN A 274 3.02 7.61 23.39
C GLN A 274 4.29 7.17 22.69
N LYS A 275 4.56 5.86 22.76
CA LYS A 275 5.79 5.28 22.25
C LYS A 275 5.51 4.28 21.13
N SER A 276 6.37 4.32 20.11
CA SER A 276 6.54 3.25 19.13
C SER A 276 7.99 2.78 19.17
N GLU A 277 8.20 1.48 19.03
CA GLU A 277 9.51 0.87 19.17
C GLU A 277 9.66 -0.27 18.18
N VAL A 278 10.87 -0.42 17.62
CA VAL A 278 11.24 -1.54 16.77
C VAL A 278 12.67 -2.02 17.04
N ASN A 279 12.91 -3.32 16.94
CA ASN A 279 14.24 -3.93 16.91
C ASN A 279 14.61 -4.30 15.48
N PHE A 280 15.87 -4.12 15.09
CA PHE A 280 16.38 -4.44 13.76
C PHE A 280 17.87 -4.77 13.78
N GLU A 281 18.37 -5.36 12.70
CA GLU A 281 19.78 -5.73 12.54
C GLU A 281 20.39 -5.02 11.33
N VAL A 282 21.55 -4.40 11.50
CA VAL A 282 22.39 -3.90 10.41
C VAL A 282 23.45 -4.95 10.12
N ILE A 283 23.53 -5.43 8.88
CA ILE A 283 24.41 -6.55 8.43
C ILE A 283 25.49 -6.12 7.46
#